data_AF-A0A1I0FSY8-F1
#
_entry.id   AF-A0A1I0FSY8-F1
#
_cell.length_a   1.000
_cell.length_b   1.000
_cell.length_c   1.000
_cell.angle_alpha   90.00
_cell.angle_beta   90.00
_cell.angle_gamma   90.00
#
_symmetry.space_group_name_H-M   'P 1'
#
loop_
_entity.id
_entity.type
_entity.pdbx_description
1 polymer ?
#
loop_
_entity_poly.entity_id
_entity_poly.type
_entity_poly.pdbx_seq_one_letter_code
_entity_poly.pdbx_strand_id
1 'polypeptide(L)'
;MKKFCWIVVIVFVVIAFMFTLSRYGWRIFGFSMCNSPNSLYAETVSVENGSVRIKGGIGSSAPAYVGHIYEIEDNNLYIGVKHNTLLGFINRWGNFDITISVDNTYIENVYFKDSNSEKLIWNVDEGIIRAIPQTTQSKDGATEDDEMNQ
;
A
#
# COMPACT_ATOMS: atom_id res chain seq x y z
N MET A 1 26.22 34.64 18.04
CA MET A 1 25.11 34.65 17.05
C MET A 1 25.40 33.82 15.80
N LYS A 2 26.53 34.00 15.08
CA LYS A 2 26.86 33.21 13.86
C LYS A 2 26.78 31.67 14.04
N LYS A 3 27.33 31.15 15.14
CA LYS A 3 27.28 29.70 15.47
C LYS A 3 25.85 29.19 15.71
N PHE A 4 25.00 30.01 16.34
CA PHE A 4 23.60 29.67 16.60
C PHE A 4 22.78 29.65 15.30
N CYS A 5 22.95 30.64 14.41
CA CYS A 5 22.30 30.60 13.10
C CYS A 5 22.75 29.38 12.28
N TRP A 6 24.02 28.98 12.35
CA TRP A 6 24.48 27.80 11.63
C TRP A 6 23.87 26.51 12.19
N ILE A 7 23.74 26.40 13.51
CA ILE A 7 23.03 25.27 14.15
C ILE A 7 21.57 25.22 13.69
N VAL A 8 20.86 26.35 13.67
CA VAL A 8 19.45 26.41 13.21
C VAL A 8 19.34 25.98 11.74
N VAL A 9 20.26 26.44 10.88
CA VAL A 9 20.30 26.04 9.47
C VAL A 9 20.57 24.54 9.33
N ILE A 10 21.52 23.98 10.09
CA ILE A 10 21.83 22.54 10.07
C ILE A 10 20.59 21.74 10.50
N VAL A 11 19.93 22.14 11.59
CA VAL A 11 18.71 21.46 12.07
C VAL A 11 17.61 21.53 11.00
N PHE A 12 17.42 22.68 10.36
CA PHE A 12 16.43 22.83 9.29
C PHE A 12 16.74 21.92 8.10
N VAL A 13 18.00 21.84 7.68
CA VAL A 13 18.45 20.95 6.59
C VAL A 13 18.23 19.47 6.94
N VAL A 14 18.53 19.07 8.17
CA VAL A 14 18.30 17.68 8.63
C VAL A 14 16.82 17.35 8.61
N ILE A 15 15.95 18.23 9.10
CA ILE A 15 14.49 18.03 9.08
C ILE A 15 13.99 17.93 7.63
N ALA A 16 14.42 18.84 6.75
CA ALA A 16 14.06 18.82 5.34
C ALA A 16 14.51 17.51 4.67
N PHE A 17 15.73 17.05 4.98
CA PHE A 17 16.26 15.80 4.45
C PHE A 17 15.45 14.59 4.92
N MET A 18 15.16 14.48 6.22
CA MET A 18 14.30 13.41 6.75
C MET A 18 12.92 13.41 6.09
N PHE A 19 12.36 14.60 5.83
CA PHE A 19 11.08 14.74 5.14
C PHE A 19 11.13 14.22 3.70
N THR A 20 12.17 14.59 2.95
CA THR A 20 12.37 14.12 1.57
C THR A 20 12.58 12.60 1.51
N LEU A 21 13.37 12.04 2.43
CA LEU A 21 13.56 10.60 2.54
C LEU A 21 12.27 9.86 2.93
N SER A 22 11.46 10.42 3.83
CA SER A 22 10.17 9.82 4.18
C SER A 22 9.23 9.78 2.96
N ARG A 23 9.25 10.84 2.12
CA ARG A 23 8.35 10.95 0.96
C ARG A 23 8.82 10.18 -0.28
N TYR A 24 10.13 10.11 -0.51
CA TYR A 24 10.73 9.58 -1.74
C TYR A 24 11.72 8.44 -1.52
N GLY A 25 12.06 8.11 -0.28
CA GLY A 25 13.03 7.06 0.04
C GLY A 25 12.65 5.69 -0.49
N TRP A 26 11.36 5.41 -0.68
CA TRP A 26 10.86 4.20 -1.33
C TRP A 26 11.29 4.03 -2.79
N ARG A 27 11.67 5.12 -3.49
CA ARG A 27 12.32 5.04 -4.81
C ARG A 27 13.80 4.65 -4.75
N ILE A 28 14.45 4.84 -3.61
CA ILE A 28 15.91 4.64 -3.45
C ILE A 28 16.19 3.31 -2.73
N PHE A 29 15.43 3.01 -1.67
CA PHE A 29 15.57 1.81 -0.84
C PHE A 29 14.65 0.66 -1.28
N GLY A 30 13.89 0.85 -2.36
CA GLY A 30 13.01 -0.18 -2.93
C GLY A 30 11.98 -0.72 -1.94
N PHE A 31 11.80 -2.04 -1.94
CA PHE A 31 10.77 -2.73 -1.15
C PHE A 31 10.94 -2.58 0.36
N SER A 32 12.12 -2.22 0.86
CA SER A 32 12.37 -2.02 2.30
C SER A 32 11.59 -0.87 2.92
N MET A 33 11.20 0.12 2.12
CA MET A 33 10.35 1.21 2.61
C MET A 33 8.88 1.04 2.28
N CYS A 34 8.47 -0.06 1.66
CA CYS A 34 7.07 -0.33 1.32
C CYS A 34 6.27 -0.81 2.54
N ASN A 35 4.94 -0.73 2.46
CA ASN A 35 4.05 -1.24 3.49
C ASN A 35 4.10 -2.76 3.54
N SER A 36 3.89 -3.32 4.73
CA SER A 36 3.80 -4.76 4.88
C SER A 36 2.63 -5.32 4.06
N PRO A 37 2.85 -6.36 3.23
CA PRO A 37 1.82 -7.00 2.42
C PRO A 37 0.58 -7.41 3.22
N ASN A 38 0.74 -7.79 4.48
CA ASN A 38 -0.35 -8.20 5.36
C ASN A 38 -1.30 -7.07 5.75
N SER A 39 -0.83 -5.83 5.73
CA SER A 39 -1.67 -4.65 6.00
C SER A 39 -2.51 -4.24 4.79
N LEU A 40 -2.14 -4.70 3.61
CA LEU A 40 -2.78 -4.37 2.34
C LEU A 40 -3.82 -5.42 1.95
N TYR A 41 -4.86 -4.96 1.29
CA TYR A 41 -5.82 -5.80 0.61
C TYR A 41 -5.95 -5.36 -0.85
N ALA A 42 -6.15 -6.32 -1.74
CA ALA A 42 -6.60 -6.06 -3.09
C ALA A 42 -8.12 -6.29 -3.13
N GLU A 43 -8.85 -5.39 -3.77
CA GLU A 43 -10.28 -5.53 -4.07
C GLU A 43 -10.47 -6.09 -5.48
N THR A 44 -9.63 -5.65 -6.42
CA THR A 44 -9.69 -6.11 -7.80
C THR A 44 -8.29 -6.23 -8.36
N VAL A 45 -7.98 -7.37 -8.97
CA VAL A 45 -6.78 -7.56 -9.77
C VAL A 45 -7.22 -7.95 -11.17
N SER A 46 -6.72 -7.22 -12.17
CA SER A 46 -6.97 -7.47 -13.57
C SER A 46 -5.64 -7.54 -14.32
N VAL A 47 -5.41 -8.66 -14.99
CA VAL A 47 -4.20 -8.90 -15.78
C VAL A 47 -4.61 -9.03 -17.24
N GLU A 48 -4.36 -7.98 -18.01
CA GLU A 48 -4.62 -7.94 -19.45
C GLU A 48 -3.31 -7.97 -20.22
N ASN A 49 -3.37 -8.34 -21.51
CA ASN A 49 -2.19 -8.39 -22.37
C ASN A 49 -1.50 -7.03 -22.39
N GLY A 50 -0.37 -6.94 -21.70
CA GLY A 50 0.46 -5.75 -21.63
C GLY A 50 0.17 -4.80 -20.45
N SER A 51 -0.80 -5.10 -19.58
CA SER A 51 -1.01 -4.29 -18.38
C SER A 51 -1.60 -5.06 -17.20
N VAL A 52 -1.16 -4.69 -15.99
CA VAL A 52 -1.72 -5.19 -14.74
C VAL A 52 -2.33 -4.04 -13.97
N ARG A 53 -3.62 -4.15 -13.65
CA ARG A 53 -4.36 -3.18 -12.87
C ARG A 53 -4.80 -3.76 -11.54
N ILE A 54 -4.49 -3.05 -10.46
CA ILE A 54 -4.80 -3.47 -9.10
C ILE A 54 -5.47 -2.34 -8.37
N LYS A 55 -6.67 -2.62 -7.87
CA LYS A 55 -7.40 -1.77 -6.94
C LYS A 55 -7.38 -2.40 -5.57
N GLY A 56 -7.18 -1.58 -4.55
CA GLY A 56 -7.14 -2.05 -3.18
C GLY A 56 -6.97 -0.91 -2.20
N GLY A 57 -6.59 -1.28 -0.99
CA GLY A 57 -6.33 -0.32 0.06
C GLY A 57 -5.57 -0.93 1.22
N ILE A 58 -5.55 -0.17 2.31
CA ILE A 58 -4.96 -0.57 3.59
C ILE A 58 -6.05 -0.60 4.65
N GLY A 59 -6.00 -1.57 5.57
CA GLY A 59 -7.02 -1.71 6.62
C GLY A 59 -7.01 -0.59 7.67
N SER A 60 -6.15 0.42 7.52
CA SER A 60 -6.00 1.53 8.46
C SER A 60 -6.52 2.83 7.83
N SER A 61 -7.24 3.64 8.61
CA SER A 61 -7.88 4.88 8.15
C SER A 61 -6.95 6.11 8.15
N ALA A 62 -5.68 5.95 8.55
CA ALA A 62 -4.73 7.04 8.73
C ALA A 62 -3.72 7.26 7.57
N PRO A 63 -3.14 6.22 6.96
CA PRO A 63 -2.08 6.38 5.98
C PRO A 63 -2.63 6.61 4.56
N ALA A 64 -2.12 7.62 3.86
CA ALA A 64 -2.52 7.96 2.49
C ALA A 64 -1.62 7.28 1.46
N TYR A 65 -2.18 6.80 0.35
CA TYR A 65 -1.40 6.23 -0.74
C TYR A 65 -0.50 7.30 -1.37
N VAL A 66 0.79 6.98 -1.56
CA VAL A 66 1.77 7.95 -2.08
C VAL A 66 2.60 7.46 -3.26
N GLY A 67 2.51 6.18 -3.61
CA GLY A 67 3.16 5.59 -4.78
C GLY A 67 3.40 4.09 -4.66
N HIS A 68 3.94 3.50 -5.73
CA HIS A 68 4.24 2.08 -5.83
C HIS A 68 5.51 1.84 -6.66
N ILE A 69 6.25 0.77 -6.33
CA ILE A 69 7.30 0.20 -7.16
C ILE A 69 6.87 -1.20 -7.60
N TYR A 70 7.48 -1.69 -8.67
CA TYR A 70 7.27 -3.06 -9.10
C TYR A 70 8.57 -3.66 -9.63
N GLU A 71 8.62 -4.98 -9.60
CA GLU A 71 9.67 -5.82 -10.16
C GLU A 71 9.03 -7.06 -10.78
N ILE A 72 9.61 -7.55 -11.88
CA ILE A 72 9.17 -8.78 -12.54
C ILE A 72 10.33 -9.76 -12.50
N GLU A 73 10.10 -10.93 -11.90
CA GLU A 73 11.10 -11.99 -11.77
C GLU A 73 10.40 -13.34 -12.00
N ASP A 74 10.93 -14.17 -12.91
CA ASP A 74 10.39 -15.50 -13.23
C ASP A 74 8.86 -15.53 -13.45
N ASN A 75 8.34 -14.61 -14.27
CA ASN A 75 6.91 -14.42 -14.57
C ASN A 75 6.04 -14.01 -13.37
N ASN A 76 6.65 -13.63 -12.25
CA ASN A 76 5.97 -13.11 -11.07
C ASN A 76 6.10 -11.60 -11.01
N LEU A 77 4.98 -10.90 -10.84
CA LEU A 77 4.96 -9.46 -10.63
C LEU A 77 4.90 -9.14 -9.14
N TYR A 78 5.95 -8.51 -8.62
CA TYR A 78 6.04 -8.07 -7.23
C TYR A 78 5.77 -6.57 -7.14
N ILE A 79 4.90 -6.18 -6.23
CA ILE A 79 4.44 -4.79 -6.10
C ILE A 79 4.61 -4.31 -4.67
N GLY A 80 5.38 -3.25 -4.52
CA GLY A 80 5.61 -2.57 -3.26
C GLY A 80 4.73 -1.33 -3.21
N VAL A 81 3.77 -1.29 -2.30
CA VAL A 81 2.86 -0.15 -2.13
C VAL A 81 3.36 0.73 -1.00
N LYS A 82 3.45 2.04 -1.23
CA LYS A 82 3.84 3.01 -0.20
C LYS A 82 2.67 3.89 0.21
N HIS A 83 2.49 3.99 1.52
CA HIS A 83 1.66 4.97 2.18
C HIS A 83 2.48 5.86 3.12
N ASN A 84 1.98 7.08 3.36
CA ASN A 84 2.58 8.02 4.29
C ASN A 84 1.53 8.52 5.29
N THR A 85 1.90 8.56 6.57
CA THR A 85 1.09 9.08 7.68
C THR A 85 1.26 10.58 7.89
N LEU A 86 2.42 11.16 7.55
CA LEU A 86 2.78 12.53 7.93
C LEU A 86 2.00 13.62 7.17
N LEU A 87 1.60 13.33 5.93
CA LEU A 87 0.81 14.23 5.07
C LEU A 87 -0.60 13.72 4.78
N GLY A 88 -0.99 12.60 5.42
CA GLY A 88 -2.29 11.94 5.19
C GLY A 88 -3.49 12.76 5.67
N PHE A 89 -3.29 13.90 6.33
CA PHE A 89 -4.35 14.78 6.80
C PHE A 89 -5.19 15.41 5.66
N ILE A 90 -4.61 15.61 4.48
CA ILE A 90 -5.28 16.32 3.37
C ILE A 90 -6.07 15.31 2.51
N ASN A 91 -5.51 14.11 2.28
CA ASN A 91 -6.15 13.04 1.51
C ASN A 91 -6.09 11.71 2.29
N ARG A 92 -7.08 11.46 3.15
CA ARG A 92 -7.15 10.27 4.04
C ARG A 92 -7.49 8.94 3.34
N TRP A 93 -7.47 8.90 2.03
CA TRP A 93 -7.94 7.76 1.28
C TRP A 93 -6.74 6.83 1.08
N GLY A 94 -6.68 5.78 1.90
CA GLY A 94 -5.68 4.73 1.81
C GLY A 94 -5.92 3.76 0.65
N ASN A 95 -6.89 4.07 -0.21
CA ASN A 95 -7.20 3.27 -1.40
C ASN A 95 -6.23 3.64 -2.53
N PHE A 96 -5.91 2.67 -3.35
CA PHE A 96 -5.04 2.83 -4.51
C PHE A 96 -5.66 2.17 -5.74
N ASP A 97 -5.37 2.76 -6.91
CA ASP A 97 -5.65 2.21 -8.23
C ASP A 97 -4.33 2.27 -9.00
N ILE A 98 -3.65 1.13 -9.07
CA ILE A 98 -2.33 0.98 -9.65
C ILE A 98 -2.50 0.37 -11.03
N THR A 99 -1.86 0.95 -12.04
CA THR A 99 -1.77 0.37 -13.39
C THR A 99 -0.30 0.29 -13.77
N ILE A 100 0.17 -0.92 -14.05
CA ILE A 100 1.54 -1.22 -14.46
C ILE A 100 1.49 -1.68 -15.91
N SER A 101 2.21 -0.99 -16.80
CA SER A 101 2.43 -1.47 -18.16
C SER A 101 3.51 -2.53 -18.12
N VAL A 102 3.21 -3.72 -18.63
CA VAL A 102 4.18 -4.81 -18.79
C VAL A 102 4.38 -5.03 -20.29
N ASP A 103 5.61 -5.13 -20.78
CA ASP A 103 5.90 -5.19 -22.23
C ASP A 103 5.56 -6.58 -22.80
N ASN A 104 4.27 -6.94 -22.80
CA ASN A 104 3.73 -8.26 -23.15
C ASN A 104 4.39 -9.44 -22.40
N THR A 105 5.01 -9.17 -21.25
CA THR A 105 5.55 -10.22 -20.38
C THR A 105 4.40 -11.05 -19.83
N TYR A 106 4.53 -12.38 -19.93
CA TYR A 106 3.57 -13.29 -19.33
C TYR A 106 3.69 -13.22 -17.81
N ILE A 107 2.58 -12.92 -17.13
CA ILE A 107 2.50 -12.85 -15.67
C ILE A 107 1.67 -14.01 -15.17
N GLU A 108 2.29 -14.89 -14.41
CA GLU A 108 1.65 -16.05 -13.79
C GLU A 108 1.06 -15.69 -12.43
N ASN A 109 1.78 -14.87 -11.65
CA ASN A 109 1.40 -14.49 -10.30
C ASN A 109 1.62 -13.00 -10.05
N VAL A 110 0.78 -12.42 -9.20
CA VAL A 110 0.96 -11.05 -8.70
C VAL A 110 1.01 -11.08 -7.18
N TYR A 111 2.03 -10.43 -6.61
CA TYR A 111 2.30 -10.37 -5.19
C TYR A 111 2.38 -8.92 -4.69
N PHE A 112 1.91 -8.68 -3.47
CA PHE A 112 2.43 -7.58 -2.67
C PHE A 112 3.75 -7.98 -2.02
N LYS A 113 4.73 -7.09 -2.00
CA LYS A 113 6.09 -7.34 -1.47
C LYS A 113 6.57 -6.19 -0.58
N ASP A 114 7.20 -6.55 0.54
CA ASP A 114 8.09 -5.66 1.31
C ASP A 114 9.50 -6.29 1.40
N SER A 115 10.38 -5.80 2.27
CA SER A 115 11.72 -6.39 2.43
C SER A 115 11.75 -7.79 3.03
N ASN A 116 10.69 -8.20 3.73
CA ASN A 116 10.72 -9.39 4.59
C ASN A 116 9.66 -10.42 4.20
N SER A 117 8.70 -10.07 3.36
CA SER A 117 7.52 -10.86 3.10
C SER A 117 6.89 -10.55 1.75
N GLU A 118 6.18 -11.56 1.24
CA GLU A 118 5.42 -11.52 0.01
C GLU A 118 4.03 -12.08 0.29
N LYS A 119 3.00 -11.54 -0.38
CA LYS A 119 1.62 -12.00 -0.27
C LYS A 119 1.02 -12.12 -1.66
N LEU A 120 0.66 -13.33 -2.05
CA LEU A 120 -0.04 -13.59 -3.31
C LEU A 120 -1.42 -12.91 -3.29
N ILE A 121 -1.73 -12.16 -4.35
CA ILE A 121 -3.01 -11.48 -4.50
C ILE A 121 -3.79 -11.94 -5.75
N TRP A 122 -3.08 -12.52 -6.72
CA TRP A 122 -3.67 -13.06 -7.93
C TRP A 122 -2.77 -14.12 -8.55
N ASN A 123 -3.39 -15.14 -9.13
CA ASN A 123 -2.75 -16.16 -9.94
C ASN A 123 -3.57 -16.39 -11.22
N VAL A 124 -2.90 -16.78 -12.31
CA VAL A 124 -3.52 -17.00 -13.63
C VAL A 124 -4.70 -18.00 -13.61
N ASP A 125 -4.68 -18.99 -12.72
CA ASP A 125 -5.74 -19.98 -12.54
C ASP A 125 -7.03 -19.37 -11.95
N GLU A 126 -6.94 -18.21 -11.30
CA GLU A 126 -8.09 -17.46 -10.77
C GLU A 126 -8.81 -16.64 -11.86
N GLY A 127 -8.27 -16.59 -13.09
CA GLY A 127 -8.83 -15.90 -14.25
C GLY A 127 -8.44 -14.42 -14.37
N ILE A 128 -8.85 -13.77 -15.47
CA ILE A 128 -8.37 -12.42 -15.87
C ILE A 128 -8.75 -11.32 -14.87
N ILE A 129 -9.88 -11.48 -14.15
CA ILE A 129 -10.37 -10.52 -13.17
C ILE A 129 -10.74 -11.26 -11.90
N ARG A 130 -10.11 -10.88 -10.78
CA ARG A 130 -10.53 -11.32 -9.45
C ARG A 130 -11.14 -10.15 -8.69
N ALA A 131 -12.42 -10.23 -8.35
CA ALA A 131 -13.02 -9.39 -7.32
C ALA A 131 -12.90 -10.10 -5.97
N ILE A 132 -12.13 -9.54 -5.04
CA ILE A 132 -12.01 -10.08 -3.68
C ILE A 132 -13.13 -9.46 -2.85
N PRO A 133 -14.12 -10.25 -2.39
CA PRO A 133 -15.18 -9.71 -1.55
C PRO A 133 -14.58 -9.19 -0.24
N GLN A 134 -14.88 -7.93 0.10
CA GLN A 134 -14.54 -7.40 1.41
C GLN A 134 -15.40 -8.11 2.46
N THR A 135 -14.78 -8.86 3.36
CA THR A 135 -15.45 -9.32 4.57
C THR A 135 -15.68 -8.11 5.45
N THR A 136 -16.88 -7.56 5.37
CA THR A 136 -17.42 -6.62 6.35
C THR A 136 -17.24 -7.25 7.74
N GLN A 137 -16.42 -6.63 8.60
CA GLN A 137 -16.44 -6.94 10.02
C GLN A 137 -17.88 -6.76 10.52
N SER A 138 -18.55 -7.87 10.78
CA SER A 138 -19.83 -7.92 11.46
C SER A 138 -19.64 -7.27 12.84
N LYS A 139 -20.29 -6.12 13.04
CA LYS A 139 -20.53 -5.58 14.37
C LYS A 139 -21.45 -6.55 15.08
N ASP A 140 -20.86 -7.44 15.87
CA ASP A 140 -21.57 -8.15 16.92
C ASP A 140 -21.74 -7.19 18.12
N GLY A 141 -22.95 -7.08 18.64
CA GLY A 141 -23.24 -6.27 19.83
C GLY A 141 -24.50 -5.42 19.76
N ALA A 142 -25.65 -6.06 19.94
CA ALA A 142 -26.79 -5.53 20.70
C ALA A 142 -27.82 -6.65 20.89
N THR A 143 -27.68 -7.41 21.98
CA THR A 143 -28.80 -8.17 22.54
C THR A 143 -29.64 -7.19 23.35
N GLU A 144 -30.86 -6.96 22.90
CA GLU A 144 -31.93 -6.32 23.67
C GLU A 144 -32.41 -7.32 24.72
N ASP A 145 -32.07 -7.09 25.98
CA ASP A 145 -32.68 -7.75 27.14
C ASP A 145 -33.65 -6.76 27.80
N ASP A 146 -34.85 -6.62 27.21
CA ASP A 146 -36.02 -6.02 27.85
C ASP A 146 -37.09 -7.10 27.96
N GLU A 147 -37.18 -7.78 29.11
CA GLU A 147 -38.44 -8.32 29.67
C GLU A 147 -38.18 -9.00 31.03
N MET A 148 -38.41 -8.28 32.13
CA MET A 148 -38.92 -8.86 33.38
C MET A 148 -39.45 -7.75 34.31
N ASN A 149 -40.76 -7.60 34.34
CA ASN A 149 -41.50 -7.15 35.51
C ASN A 149 -42.97 -7.62 35.39
N GLN A 150 -43.24 -8.79 35.98
CA GLN A 150 -44.51 -9.13 36.60
C GLN A 150 -44.24 -9.59 38.03
#